data_AF-C0BAU7-F1
#
_entry.id   AF-C0BAU7-F1
#
_cell.length_a   1.000
_cell.length_b   1.000
_cell.length_c   1.000
_cell.angle_alpha   90.00
_cell.angle_beta   90.00
_cell.angle_gamma   90.00
#
_symmetry.space_group_name_H-M   'P 1'
#
loop_
_entity.id
_entity.type
_entity.pdbx_description
1 polymer ?
#
loop_
_entity_poly.entity_id
_entity_poly.type
_entity_poly.pdbx_seq_one_letter_code
_entity_poly.pdbx_strand_id
1 'polypeptide(L)'
;MGRIWDYVYWRLPVGKRQFFDKANNLLEKADSLKQILESGVKNSYNHRNELYNQMSGKIDGLANEVRRLHEENARLERIITHYHKQDMQMFWQEYRKDGESTVDAQKRFFLALPKTQGVNRNLQLLEKDLLKAFVRICDEHQLFYWLYAGTLLGAVRHKGFIPWDDDIDTCMAREDIDKLREILKDNQEYRLTVRYDAWGFCKQIRFTYKDSTVPVFIDVFPFDWISEATYEKWEGNQRVKRELKSELTDESNPLIREFRKAGCVDADSTIGVQVSKIFDKYFNKLREKNVVCDKKDAKGCLYSFDSWSYCDDRNIIAKDNFYPLKKIEFEGDKYYVPNNYIYILEELYGYDFYTFPCGEPHFVHADWKKNEKILEEEVKKELNKKRAGGHNLKLMIRLFFKNYQKK
;
A
#
# COMPACT_ATOMS: atom_id res chain seq x y z
N MET A 1 77.54 -16.09 -25.09
CA MET A 1 77.89 -16.96 -23.94
C MET A 1 78.00 -18.45 -24.29
N GLY A 2 77.23 -18.99 -25.25
CA GLY A 2 77.25 -20.43 -25.60
C GLY A 2 78.65 -21.02 -25.87
N ARG A 3 79.46 -20.40 -26.73
CA ARG A 3 80.82 -20.91 -27.07
C ARG A 3 81.78 -20.99 -25.88
N ILE A 4 81.60 -20.17 -24.85
CA ILE A 4 82.43 -20.19 -23.62
C ILE A 4 81.91 -21.27 -22.68
N TRP A 5 80.59 -21.44 -22.59
CA TRP A 5 79.97 -22.47 -21.76
C TRP A 5 80.31 -23.88 -22.24
N ASP A 6 80.26 -24.13 -23.55
CA ASP A 6 80.63 -25.44 -24.12
C ASP A 6 82.08 -25.80 -23.79
N TYR A 7 82.99 -24.83 -23.90
CA TYR A 7 84.40 -25.01 -23.55
C TYR A 7 84.62 -25.35 -22.07
N VAL A 8 83.86 -24.71 -21.17
CA VAL A 8 83.94 -24.95 -19.71
C VAL A 8 83.27 -26.27 -19.33
N TYR A 9 82.12 -26.58 -19.92
CA TYR A 9 81.31 -27.77 -19.62
C TYR A 9 82.08 -29.07 -19.87
N TRP A 10 82.77 -29.19 -21.01
CA TRP A 10 83.54 -30.39 -21.36
C TRP A 10 84.79 -30.63 -20.49
N ARG A 11 85.20 -29.66 -19.67
CA ARG A 11 86.29 -29.79 -18.70
C ARG A 11 85.81 -30.08 -17.27
N LEU A 12 84.51 -30.10 -17.01
CA LEU A 12 83.97 -30.47 -15.69
C LEU A 12 84.07 -31.98 -15.45
N PRO A 13 84.26 -32.43 -14.19
CA PRO A 13 84.15 -33.85 -13.84
C PRO A 13 82.79 -34.44 -14.24
N VAL A 14 82.77 -35.73 -14.59
CA VAL A 14 81.57 -36.43 -15.08
C VAL A 14 80.36 -36.24 -14.15
N GLY A 15 80.55 -36.36 -12.84
CA GLY A 15 79.47 -36.15 -11.85
C GLY A 15 78.93 -34.72 -11.82
N LYS A 16 79.76 -33.70 -12.11
CA LYS A 16 79.30 -32.31 -12.25
C LYS A 16 78.54 -32.09 -13.56
N ARG A 17 78.99 -32.70 -14.67
CA ARG A 17 78.26 -32.65 -15.95
C ARG A 17 76.88 -33.28 -15.83
N GLN A 18 76.79 -34.48 -15.25
CA GLN A 18 75.51 -35.15 -14.98
C GLN A 18 74.58 -34.32 -14.10
N PHE A 19 75.12 -33.59 -13.12
CA PHE A 19 74.35 -32.65 -12.31
C PHE A 19 73.81 -31.48 -13.16
N PHE A 20 74.65 -30.86 -14.00
CA PHE A 20 74.22 -29.78 -14.89
C PHE A 20 73.22 -30.25 -15.95
N ASP A 21 73.38 -31.45 -16.51
CA ASP A 21 72.42 -32.03 -17.45
C ASP A 21 71.07 -32.28 -16.79
N LYS A 22 71.09 -32.83 -15.57
CA LYS A 22 69.87 -33.05 -14.79
C LYS A 22 69.21 -31.72 -14.40
N ALA A 23 70.00 -30.71 -14.04
CA ALA A 23 69.50 -29.36 -13.74
C ALA A 23 68.88 -28.68 -14.97
N ASN A 24 69.53 -28.79 -16.14
CA ASN A 24 69.02 -28.25 -17.41
C ASN A 24 67.74 -28.98 -17.85
N ASN A 25 67.68 -30.30 -17.71
CA ASN A 25 66.47 -31.08 -18.01
C ASN A 25 65.31 -30.72 -17.07
N LEU A 26 65.60 -30.44 -15.79
CA LEU A 26 64.60 -29.95 -14.83
C LEU A 26 64.12 -28.53 -15.17
N LEU A 27 65.01 -27.65 -15.62
CA LEU A 27 64.67 -26.31 -16.11
C LEU A 27 63.77 -26.37 -17.35
N GLU A 28 64.11 -27.19 -18.35
CA GLU A 28 63.29 -27.40 -19.54
C GLU A 28 61.89 -27.95 -19.20
N LYS A 29 61.81 -28.88 -18.23
CA LYS A 29 60.53 -29.38 -17.73
C LYS A 29 59.72 -28.30 -16.99
N ALA A 30 60.37 -27.48 -16.19
CA ALA A 30 59.72 -26.38 -15.49
C ALA A 30 59.16 -25.33 -16.47
N ASP A 31 59.92 -24.98 -17.51
CA ASP A 31 59.48 -24.06 -18.56
C ASP A 31 58.31 -24.65 -19.37
N SER A 32 58.37 -25.95 -19.70
CA SER A 32 57.27 -26.67 -20.34
C SER A 32 55.99 -26.65 -19.49
N LEU A 33 56.10 -26.94 -18.19
CA LEU A 33 54.96 -26.87 -17.26
C LEU A 33 54.41 -25.45 -17.12
N LYS A 34 55.27 -24.43 -17.12
CA LYS A 34 54.86 -23.03 -17.09
C LYS A 34 54.08 -22.64 -18.35
N GLN A 35 54.52 -23.06 -19.54
CA GLN A 35 53.78 -22.82 -20.79
C GLN A 35 52.43 -23.55 -20.82
N ILE A 36 52.37 -24.78 -20.30
CA ILE A 36 51.10 -25.53 -20.15
C ILE A 36 50.16 -24.80 -19.19
N LEU A 37 50.67 -24.31 -18.06
CA LEU A 37 49.87 -23.55 -17.09
C LEU A 37 49.37 -22.23 -17.69
N GLU A 38 50.24 -21.47 -18.36
CA GLU A 38 49.89 -20.19 -19.00
C GLU A 38 48.85 -20.37 -20.12
N SER A 39 49.02 -21.39 -20.97
CA SER A 39 48.05 -21.72 -22.01
C SER A 39 46.72 -22.22 -21.43
N GLY A 40 46.74 -23.05 -20.38
CA GLY A 40 45.55 -23.49 -19.66
C GLY A 40 44.78 -22.33 -19.02
N VAL A 41 45.47 -21.38 -18.38
CA VAL A 41 44.88 -20.16 -17.80
C VAL A 41 44.27 -19.27 -18.88
N LYS A 42 44.97 -19.07 -20.01
CA LYS A 42 44.48 -18.27 -21.13
C LYS A 42 43.23 -18.88 -21.78
N ASN A 43 43.21 -20.20 -21.97
CA ASN A 43 42.05 -20.91 -22.51
C ASN A 43 40.84 -20.83 -21.58
N SER A 44 41.05 -21.00 -20.27
CA SER A 44 40.01 -20.81 -19.25
C SER A 44 39.47 -19.38 -19.21
N TYR A 45 40.34 -18.37 -19.36
CA TYR A 45 39.92 -16.97 -19.46
C TYR A 45 39.08 -16.70 -20.71
N ASN A 46 39.52 -17.17 -21.88
CA ASN A 46 38.78 -17.01 -23.13
C ASN A 46 37.41 -17.71 -23.08
N HIS A 47 37.36 -18.95 -22.59
CA HIS A 47 36.12 -19.70 -22.46
C HIS A 47 35.12 -19.01 -21.52
N ARG A 48 35.60 -18.46 -20.38
CA ARG A 48 34.77 -17.66 -19.47
C ARG A 48 34.21 -16.40 -20.15
N ASN A 49 35.03 -15.69 -20.94
CA ASN A 49 34.58 -14.50 -21.66
C ASN A 49 33.56 -14.84 -22.76
N GLU A 50 33.74 -15.94 -23.48
CA GLU A 50 32.76 -16.42 -24.46
C GLU A 50 31.42 -16.73 -23.78
N LEU A 51 31.45 -17.46 -22.66
CA LEU A 51 30.24 -17.77 -21.88
C LEU A 51 29.59 -16.48 -21.37
N TYR A 52 30.38 -15.53 -20.85
CA TYR A 52 29.88 -14.23 -20.41
C TYR A 52 29.19 -13.47 -21.55
N ASN A 53 29.82 -13.38 -22.73
CA ASN A 53 29.24 -12.70 -23.89
C ASN A 53 27.94 -13.37 -24.36
N GLN A 54 27.90 -14.72 -24.37
CA GLN A 54 26.69 -15.47 -24.69
C GLN A 54 25.57 -15.21 -23.67
N MET A 55 25.89 -15.22 -22.37
CA MET A 55 24.92 -14.92 -21.31
C MET A 55 24.45 -13.48 -21.36
N SER A 56 25.35 -12.52 -21.55
CA SER A 56 25.02 -11.10 -21.70
C SER A 56 24.06 -10.90 -22.88
N GLY A 57 24.36 -11.47 -24.05
CA GLY A 57 23.46 -11.38 -25.21
C GLY A 57 22.08 -11.98 -24.95
N LYS A 58 21.99 -13.09 -24.19
CA LYS A 58 20.71 -13.66 -23.76
C LYS A 58 19.95 -12.74 -22.79
N ILE A 59 20.65 -12.15 -21.83
CA ILE A 59 20.08 -11.19 -20.86
C ILE A 59 19.55 -9.95 -21.60
N ASP A 60 20.31 -9.40 -22.53
CA ASP A 60 19.91 -8.26 -23.34
C ASP A 60 18.69 -8.60 -24.22
N GLY A 61 18.66 -9.80 -24.79
CA GLY A 61 17.51 -10.32 -25.53
C GLY A 61 16.24 -10.39 -24.67
N LEU A 62 16.34 -10.96 -23.46
CA LEU A 62 15.24 -11.01 -22.49
C LEU A 62 14.79 -9.62 -22.06
N ALA A 63 15.73 -8.70 -21.78
CA ALA A 63 15.41 -7.33 -21.39
C ALA A 63 14.65 -6.58 -22.50
N ASN A 64 15.01 -6.80 -23.77
CA ASN A 64 14.28 -6.27 -24.91
C ASN A 64 12.86 -6.83 -25.03
N GLU A 65 12.70 -8.14 -24.83
CA GLU A 65 11.38 -8.78 -24.85
C GLU A 65 10.48 -8.26 -23.72
N VAL A 66 11.02 -8.12 -22.51
CA VAL A 66 10.32 -7.52 -21.38
C VAL A 66 9.88 -6.08 -21.70
N ARG A 67 10.74 -5.25 -22.30
CA ARG A 67 10.36 -3.89 -22.72
C ARG A 67 9.22 -3.90 -23.73
N ARG A 68 9.29 -4.77 -24.76
CA ARG A 68 8.23 -4.92 -25.76
C ARG A 68 6.90 -5.33 -25.13
N LEU A 69 6.92 -6.28 -24.19
CA LEU A 69 5.72 -6.71 -23.47
C LEU A 69 5.10 -5.58 -22.63
N HIS A 70 5.91 -4.72 -21.99
CA HIS A 70 5.40 -3.54 -21.28
C HIS A 70 4.74 -2.54 -22.24
N GLU A 71 5.35 -2.28 -23.40
CA GLU A 71 4.77 -1.40 -24.42
C GLU A 71 3.44 -1.94 -24.97
N GLU A 72 3.39 -3.25 -25.21
CA GLU A 72 2.18 -3.94 -25.67
C GLU A 72 1.09 -3.93 -24.60
N ASN A 73 1.43 -4.17 -23.33
CA ASN A 73 0.49 -4.07 -22.22
C ASN A 73 -0.08 -2.64 -22.11
N ALA A 74 0.77 -1.61 -22.15
CA ALA A 74 0.34 -0.22 -22.13
C ALA A 74 -0.55 0.13 -23.34
N ARG A 75 -0.32 -0.49 -24.50
CA ARG A 75 -1.19 -0.35 -25.68
C ARG A 75 -2.56 -1.01 -25.43
N LEU A 76 -2.59 -2.22 -24.89
CA LEU A 76 -3.83 -2.93 -24.57
C LEU A 76 -4.67 -2.17 -23.54
N GLU A 77 -4.04 -1.63 -22.49
CA GLU A 77 -4.70 -0.79 -21.48
C GLU A 77 -5.36 0.45 -22.10
N ARG A 78 -4.70 1.11 -23.05
CA ARG A 78 -5.29 2.24 -23.80
C ARG A 78 -6.50 1.81 -24.62
N ILE A 79 -6.43 0.64 -25.27
CA ILE A 79 -7.53 0.10 -26.07
C ILE A 79 -8.73 -0.25 -25.19
N ILE A 80 -8.51 -0.97 -24.09
CA ILE A 80 -9.55 -1.33 -23.11
C ILE A 80 -10.21 -0.06 -22.57
N THR A 81 -9.41 0.93 -22.16
CA THR A 81 -9.90 2.21 -21.65
C THR A 81 -10.74 2.96 -22.69
N HIS A 82 -10.33 2.91 -23.97
CA HIS A 82 -11.07 3.53 -25.06
C HIS A 82 -12.45 2.89 -25.26
N TYR A 83 -12.50 1.57 -25.36
CA TYR A 83 -13.76 0.85 -25.51
C TYR A 83 -14.66 0.99 -24.29
N HIS A 84 -14.11 0.92 -23.07
CA HIS A 84 -14.87 1.18 -21.84
C HIS A 84 -15.53 2.56 -21.86
N LYS A 85 -14.81 3.61 -22.30
CA LYS A 85 -15.37 4.96 -22.43
C LYS A 85 -16.51 5.02 -23.46
N GLN A 86 -16.37 4.32 -24.60
CA GLN A 86 -17.43 4.24 -25.60
C GLN A 86 -18.66 3.51 -25.06
N ASP A 87 -18.46 2.36 -24.41
CA ASP A 87 -19.53 1.56 -23.82
C ASP A 87 -20.28 2.35 -22.73
N MET A 88 -19.55 3.03 -21.85
CA MET A 88 -20.15 3.89 -20.82
C MET A 88 -20.92 5.05 -21.45
N GLN A 89 -20.40 5.69 -22.50
CA GLN A 89 -21.12 6.75 -23.20
C GLN A 89 -22.45 6.23 -23.76
N MET A 90 -22.44 5.10 -24.47
CA MET A 90 -23.66 4.48 -25.01
C MET A 90 -24.64 4.09 -23.89
N PHE A 91 -24.14 3.43 -22.84
CA PHE A 91 -24.94 3.04 -21.69
C PHE A 91 -25.67 4.24 -21.06
N TRP A 92 -24.97 5.35 -20.84
CA TRP A 92 -25.59 6.55 -20.25
C TRP A 92 -26.57 7.23 -21.20
N GLN A 93 -26.37 7.17 -22.51
CA GLN A 93 -27.34 7.68 -23.48
C GLN A 93 -28.66 6.89 -23.44
N GLU A 94 -28.59 5.57 -23.27
CA GLU A 94 -29.77 4.70 -23.18
C GLU A 94 -30.44 4.74 -21.80
N TYR A 95 -29.67 4.88 -20.72
CA TYR A 95 -30.20 4.85 -19.35
C TYR A 95 -30.85 6.17 -18.89
N ARG A 96 -30.38 7.30 -19.42
CA ARG A 96 -30.89 8.61 -19.04
C ARG A 96 -32.33 8.81 -19.53
N LYS A 97 -33.13 9.55 -18.77
CA LYS A 97 -34.48 9.96 -19.18
C LYS A 97 -34.41 11.17 -20.11
N ASP A 98 -35.48 11.42 -20.87
CA ASP A 98 -35.59 12.62 -21.71
C ASP A 98 -35.39 13.89 -20.88
N GLY A 99 -34.44 14.72 -21.30
CA GLY A 99 -34.07 15.95 -20.61
C GLY A 99 -33.20 15.78 -19.35
N GLU A 100 -32.83 14.56 -18.96
CA GLU A 100 -31.95 14.29 -17.83
C GLU A 100 -30.47 14.48 -18.20
N SER A 101 -29.71 15.15 -17.33
CA SER A 101 -28.26 15.27 -17.50
C SER A 101 -27.57 13.91 -17.27
N THR A 102 -26.44 13.67 -17.92
CA THR A 102 -25.66 12.43 -17.70
C THR A 102 -25.29 12.23 -16.23
N VAL A 103 -24.92 13.31 -15.54
CA VAL A 103 -24.53 13.27 -14.12
C VAL A 103 -25.71 12.89 -13.22
N ASP A 104 -26.92 13.38 -13.51
CA ASP A 104 -28.10 13.03 -12.73
C ASP A 104 -28.54 11.58 -12.99
N ALA A 105 -28.43 11.11 -14.24
CA ALA A 105 -28.63 9.72 -14.60
C ALA A 105 -27.65 8.80 -13.85
N GLN A 106 -26.37 9.15 -13.79
CA GLN A 106 -25.35 8.42 -13.03
C GLN A 106 -25.66 8.38 -11.54
N LYS A 107 -25.97 9.52 -10.91
CA LYS A 107 -26.37 9.58 -9.50
C LYS A 107 -27.57 8.67 -9.23
N ARG A 108 -28.60 8.76 -10.07
CA ARG A 108 -29.80 7.91 -9.98
C ARG A 108 -29.46 6.43 -10.09
N PHE A 109 -28.59 6.08 -11.03
CA PHE A 109 -28.14 4.70 -11.23
C PHE A 109 -27.47 4.13 -9.97
N PHE A 110 -26.43 4.81 -9.47
CA PHE A 110 -25.69 4.31 -8.31
C PHE A 110 -26.51 4.30 -7.01
N LEU A 111 -27.39 5.29 -6.81
CA LEU A 111 -28.32 5.29 -5.68
C LEU A 111 -29.34 4.14 -5.74
N ALA A 112 -29.65 3.65 -6.94
CA ALA A 112 -30.58 2.54 -7.15
C ALA A 112 -29.91 1.16 -7.08
N LEU A 113 -28.58 1.09 -7.02
CA LEU A 113 -27.89 -0.19 -6.92
C LEU A 113 -28.27 -0.91 -5.63
N PRO A 114 -28.58 -2.22 -5.70
CA PRO A 114 -28.91 -2.99 -4.52
C PRO A 114 -27.70 -3.08 -3.59
N LYS A 115 -27.97 -3.12 -2.28
CA LYS A 115 -26.95 -3.48 -1.30
C LYS A 115 -26.48 -4.91 -1.57
N THR A 116 -25.20 -5.14 -1.31
CA THR A 116 -24.60 -6.47 -1.37
C THR A 116 -25.33 -7.46 -0.46
N GLN A 117 -25.20 -8.75 -0.74
CA GLN A 117 -25.85 -9.84 -0.01
C GLN A 117 -24.81 -10.87 0.44
N GLY A 118 -25.21 -11.78 1.33
CA GLY A 118 -24.34 -12.86 1.82
C GLY A 118 -23.18 -12.32 2.67
N VAL A 119 -22.01 -12.93 2.52
CA VAL A 119 -20.84 -12.71 3.39
C VAL A 119 -20.34 -11.27 3.34
N ASN A 120 -20.25 -10.67 2.15
CA ASN A 120 -19.85 -9.27 2.00
C ASN A 120 -20.81 -8.34 2.75
N ARG A 121 -22.10 -8.67 2.82
CA ARG A 121 -23.04 -7.83 3.60
C ARG A 121 -22.81 -7.98 5.08
N ASN A 122 -22.44 -9.17 5.55
CA ASN A 122 -22.10 -9.38 6.96
C ASN A 122 -20.85 -8.59 7.35
N LEU A 123 -19.81 -8.57 6.50
CA LEU A 123 -18.62 -7.74 6.67
C LEU A 123 -19.00 -6.26 6.80
N GLN A 124 -19.71 -5.71 5.80
CA GLN A 124 -20.15 -4.32 5.79
C GLN A 124 -20.98 -3.92 7.03
N LEU A 125 -21.83 -4.84 7.53
CA LEU A 125 -22.63 -4.56 8.74
C LEU A 125 -21.76 -4.51 10.00
N LEU A 126 -20.76 -5.39 10.12
CA LEU A 126 -19.83 -5.40 11.25
C LEU A 126 -18.86 -4.22 11.18
N GLU A 127 -18.34 -3.89 10.00
CA GLU A 127 -17.53 -2.69 9.76
C GLU A 127 -18.31 -1.41 10.09
N LYS A 128 -19.58 -1.34 9.70
CA LYS A 128 -20.45 -0.23 10.12
C LYS A 128 -20.53 -0.12 11.64
N ASP A 129 -20.74 -1.23 12.34
CA ASP A 129 -20.83 -1.21 13.80
C ASP A 129 -19.48 -0.84 14.45
N LEU A 130 -18.36 -1.30 13.88
CA LEU A 130 -17.00 -0.87 14.26
C LEU A 130 -16.78 0.63 14.01
N LEU A 131 -17.26 1.17 12.88
CA LEU A 131 -17.18 2.60 12.57
C LEU A 131 -17.97 3.42 13.59
N LYS A 132 -19.16 2.98 13.99
CA LYS A 132 -19.91 3.67 15.07
C LYS A 132 -19.14 3.70 16.39
N ALA A 133 -18.41 2.64 16.72
CA ALA A 133 -17.55 2.61 17.90
C ALA A 133 -16.35 3.56 17.77
N PHE A 134 -15.66 3.53 16.63
CA PHE A 134 -14.56 4.43 16.32
C PHE A 134 -14.98 5.90 16.44
N VAL A 135 -16.12 6.27 15.86
CA VAL A 135 -16.66 7.63 15.89
C VAL A 135 -17.03 8.06 17.29
N ARG A 136 -17.65 7.18 18.08
CA ARG A 136 -17.98 7.47 19.48
C ARG A 136 -16.71 7.82 20.27
N ILE A 137 -15.66 7.01 20.14
CA ILE A 137 -14.37 7.26 20.81
C ILE A 137 -13.76 8.58 20.33
N CYS A 138 -13.80 8.87 19.02
CA CYS A 138 -13.31 10.13 18.49
C CYS A 138 -14.09 11.33 19.05
N ASP A 139 -15.42 11.28 19.07
CA ASP A 139 -16.27 12.36 19.57
C ASP A 139 -16.06 12.58 21.09
N GLU A 140 -15.97 11.51 21.89
CA GLU A 140 -15.72 11.56 23.34
C GLU A 140 -14.37 12.22 23.69
N HIS A 141 -13.36 12.03 22.84
CA HIS A 141 -12.00 12.54 23.04
C HIS A 141 -11.63 13.73 22.14
N GLN A 142 -12.61 14.31 21.44
CA GLN A 142 -12.42 15.46 20.54
C GLN A 142 -11.34 15.24 19.47
N LEU A 143 -11.26 14.01 18.95
CA LEU A 143 -10.38 13.64 17.85
C LEU A 143 -11.08 13.86 16.51
N PHE A 144 -10.39 14.48 15.56
CA PHE A 144 -10.95 14.73 14.23
C PHE A 144 -10.59 13.59 13.28
N TYR A 145 -11.60 13.09 12.57
CA TYR A 145 -11.46 12.15 11.47
C TYR A 145 -12.36 12.58 10.31
N TRP A 146 -12.18 11.97 9.14
CA TRP A 146 -13.19 11.96 8.09
C TRP A 146 -13.20 10.66 7.29
N LEU A 147 -14.31 10.38 6.61
CA LEU A 147 -14.39 9.27 5.65
C LEU A 147 -13.51 9.57 4.44
N TYR A 148 -12.72 8.60 3.98
CA TYR A 148 -11.75 8.76 2.91
C TYR A 148 -11.97 7.74 1.77
N ALA A 149 -11.25 7.90 0.66
CA ALA A 149 -11.18 6.94 -0.46
C ALA A 149 -12.52 6.24 -0.81
N GLY A 150 -12.56 4.91 -0.79
CA GLY A 150 -13.69 4.11 -1.26
C GLY A 150 -14.94 4.36 -0.42
N THR A 151 -14.73 4.55 0.88
CA THR A 151 -15.80 4.89 1.84
C THR A 151 -16.41 6.26 1.57
N LEU A 152 -15.60 7.29 1.29
CA LEU A 152 -16.08 8.63 0.92
C LEU A 152 -16.85 8.58 -0.41
N LEU A 153 -16.32 7.86 -1.40
CA LEU A 153 -16.99 7.65 -2.68
C LEU A 153 -18.33 6.94 -2.46
N GLY A 154 -18.38 5.91 -1.62
CA GLY A 154 -19.61 5.21 -1.21
C GLY A 154 -20.63 6.14 -0.55
N ALA A 155 -20.21 6.98 0.40
CA ALA A 155 -21.09 7.94 1.06
C ALA A 155 -21.72 8.95 0.06
N VAL A 156 -20.94 9.40 -0.92
CA VAL A 156 -21.42 10.33 -1.95
C VAL A 156 -22.31 9.63 -2.98
N ARG A 157 -21.89 8.47 -3.48
CA ARG A 157 -22.46 7.78 -4.65
C ARG A 157 -23.60 6.82 -4.30
N HIS A 158 -23.50 6.11 -3.18
CA HIS A 158 -24.43 5.05 -2.75
C HIS A 158 -25.18 5.36 -1.43
N LYS A 159 -24.79 6.43 -0.71
CA LYS A 159 -25.25 6.68 0.68
C LYS A 159 -24.91 5.52 1.63
N GLY A 160 -23.84 4.78 1.32
CA GLY A 160 -23.42 3.58 2.04
C GLY A 160 -22.24 2.93 1.33
N PHE A 161 -22.00 1.66 1.60
CA PHE A 161 -20.91 0.93 0.97
C PHE A 161 -21.09 0.85 -0.56
N ILE A 162 -19.97 0.85 -1.27
CA ILE A 162 -19.94 0.36 -2.64
C ILE A 162 -20.21 -1.17 -2.57
N PRO A 163 -21.08 -1.75 -3.41
CA PRO A 163 -21.55 -3.13 -3.18
C PRO A 163 -20.47 -4.21 -3.17
N TRP A 164 -19.34 -3.96 -3.83
CA TRP A 164 -18.20 -4.87 -3.88
C TRP A 164 -17.06 -4.50 -2.92
N ASP A 165 -17.19 -3.41 -2.17
CA ASP A 165 -16.22 -2.98 -1.15
C ASP A 165 -16.29 -3.86 0.10
N ASP A 166 -15.14 -4.06 0.73
CA ASP A 166 -14.94 -4.95 1.88
C ASP A 166 -14.10 -4.34 3.01
N ASP A 167 -13.99 -3.01 3.05
CA ASP A 167 -13.36 -2.26 4.13
C ASP A 167 -13.95 -0.86 4.33
N ILE A 168 -13.43 -0.16 5.35
CA ILE A 168 -13.74 1.25 5.63
C ILE A 168 -12.44 2.03 5.71
N ASP A 169 -12.39 3.15 4.99
CA ASP A 169 -11.28 4.10 4.98
C ASP A 169 -11.65 5.36 5.77
N THR A 170 -10.77 5.73 6.69
CA THR A 170 -10.81 7.02 7.39
C THR A 170 -9.47 7.71 7.31
N CYS A 171 -9.47 9.03 7.50
CA CYS A 171 -8.24 9.81 7.55
C CYS A 171 -8.22 10.65 8.84
N MET A 172 -7.04 10.77 9.44
CA MET A 172 -6.80 11.45 10.72
C MET A 172 -5.43 12.14 10.77
N ALA A 173 -5.33 13.19 11.57
CA ALA A 173 -4.06 13.89 11.75
C ALA A 173 -3.11 12.96 12.50
N ARG A 174 -1.83 12.92 12.12
CA ARG A 174 -0.87 12.03 12.79
C ARG A 174 -0.89 12.18 14.32
N GLU A 175 -0.95 13.40 14.82
CA GLU A 175 -0.99 13.64 16.27
C GLU A 175 -2.30 13.17 16.93
N ASP A 176 -3.42 13.12 16.19
CA ASP A 176 -4.68 12.60 16.71
C ASP A 176 -4.70 11.06 16.68
N ILE A 177 -3.99 10.43 15.74
CA ILE A 177 -3.73 8.98 15.73
C ILE A 177 -2.87 8.59 16.94
N ASP A 178 -1.82 9.36 17.25
CA ASP A 178 -0.99 9.12 18.44
C ASP A 178 -1.82 9.19 19.74
N LYS A 179 -2.72 10.18 19.86
CA LYS A 179 -3.66 10.25 20.99
C LYS A 179 -4.60 9.06 21.02
N LEU A 180 -5.17 8.67 19.88
CA LEU A 180 -6.06 7.51 19.78
C LEU A 180 -5.34 6.22 20.25
N ARG A 181 -4.05 6.05 19.90
CA ARG A 181 -3.24 4.94 20.37
C ARG A 181 -3.12 4.92 21.89
N GLU A 182 -2.86 6.06 22.52
CA GLU A 182 -2.77 6.14 23.98
C GLU A 182 -4.12 5.86 24.65
N ILE A 183 -5.23 6.39 24.12
CA ILE A 183 -6.59 6.13 24.61
C ILE A 183 -6.93 4.63 24.56
N LEU A 184 -6.49 3.94 23.51
CA LEU A 184 -6.83 2.54 23.29
C LEU A 184 -5.92 1.53 24.00
N LYS A 185 -4.83 2.00 24.64
CA LYS A 185 -3.86 1.13 25.32
C LYS A 185 -4.52 0.17 26.32
N ASP A 186 -5.44 0.69 27.13
CA ASP A 186 -6.15 -0.05 28.17
C ASP A 186 -7.62 -0.38 27.81
N ASN A 187 -8.05 -0.05 26.58
CA ASN A 187 -9.43 -0.31 26.12
C ASN A 187 -9.68 -1.83 26.02
N GLN A 188 -10.79 -2.34 26.51
CA GLN A 188 -11.04 -3.79 26.57
C GLN A 188 -11.60 -4.38 25.27
N GLU A 189 -12.18 -3.55 24.40
CA GLU A 189 -12.92 -4.01 23.21
C GLU A 189 -12.16 -3.73 21.91
N TYR A 190 -11.45 -2.61 21.83
CA TYR A 190 -10.85 -2.10 20.60
C TYR A 190 -9.34 -1.89 20.75
N ARG A 191 -8.65 -1.90 19.62
CA ARG A 191 -7.21 -1.59 19.53
C ARG A 191 -6.86 -0.95 18.20
N LEU A 192 -5.75 -0.21 18.17
CA LEU A 192 -5.05 0.10 16.94
C LEU A 192 -3.98 -0.96 16.68
N THR A 193 -3.95 -1.50 15.47
CA THR A 193 -2.84 -2.33 14.99
C THR A 193 -2.02 -1.53 14.00
N VAL A 194 -0.70 -1.76 13.99
CA VAL A 194 0.23 -1.15 13.04
C VAL A 194 1.02 -2.26 12.38
N ARG A 195 1.04 -2.28 11.05
CA ARG A 195 1.81 -3.25 10.25
C ARG A 195 2.64 -2.54 9.21
N TYR A 196 3.78 -3.13 8.86
CA TYR A 196 4.63 -2.66 7.78
C TYR A 196 4.61 -3.67 6.65
N ASP A 197 4.33 -3.22 5.43
CA ASP A 197 4.26 -4.03 4.23
C ASP A 197 5.47 -3.76 3.32
N ALA A 198 6.29 -4.79 3.11
CA ALA A 198 7.52 -4.71 2.33
C ALA A 198 7.27 -4.60 0.82
N TRP A 199 6.10 -5.05 0.35
CA TRP A 199 5.73 -5.06 -1.07
C TRP A 199 4.83 -3.87 -1.43
N GLY A 200 3.97 -3.46 -0.49
CA GLY A 200 3.20 -2.22 -0.56
C GLY A 200 4.01 -0.97 -0.22
N PHE A 201 5.22 -1.11 0.35
CA PHE A 201 6.06 -0.02 0.85
C PHE A 201 5.31 0.93 1.79
N CYS A 202 4.44 0.37 2.64
CA CYS A 202 3.50 1.15 3.43
C CYS A 202 3.45 0.74 4.91
N LYS A 203 2.96 1.66 5.72
CA LYS A 203 2.59 1.49 7.12
C LYS A 203 1.07 1.51 7.21
N GLN A 204 0.49 0.36 7.53
CA GLN A 204 -0.94 0.18 7.71
C GLN A 204 -1.30 0.46 9.18
N ILE A 205 -2.25 1.36 9.41
CA ILE A 205 -2.78 1.66 10.75
C ILE A 205 -4.26 1.32 10.73
N ARG A 206 -4.67 0.38 11.58
CA ARG A 206 -6.04 -0.15 11.56
C ARG A 206 -6.69 -0.09 12.92
N PHE A 207 -7.90 0.44 12.98
CA PHE A 207 -8.76 0.30 14.15
C PHE A 207 -9.53 -1.02 14.03
N THR A 208 -9.46 -1.84 15.08
CA THR A 208 -9.99 -3.22 15.07
C THR A 208 -10.59 -3.58 16.43
N TYR A 209 -11.39 -4.64 16.45
CA TYR A 209 -11.67 -5.34 17.70
C TYR A 209 -10.39 -5.97 18.28
N LYS A 210 -10.31 -6.07 19.61
CA LYS A 210 -9.27 -6.87 20.29
C LYS A 210 -9.41 -8.35 19.98
N ASP A 211 -10.65 -8.82 19.82
CA ASP A 211 -10.94 -10.16 19.31
C ASP A 211 -10.58 -10.23 17.82
N SER A 212 -9.44 -10.86 17.52
CA SER A 212 -8.94 -11.03 16.15
C SER A 212 -9.71 -12.06 15.33
N THR A 213 -10.69 -12.77 15.91
CA THR A 213 -11.51 -13.73 15.17
C THR A 213 -12.55 -13.05 14.28
N VAL A 214 -12.87 -11.77 14.54
CA VAL A 214 -13.73 -10.95 13.69
C VAL A 214 -12.84 -10.17 12.71
N PRO A 215 -12.77 -10.57 11.42
CA PRO A 215 -11.80 -10.05 10.45
C PRO A 215 -12.23 -8.70 9.83
N VAL A 216 -12.70 -7.75 10.65
CA VAL A 216 -13.08 -6.41 10.19
C VAL A 216 -12.16 -5.35 10.79
N PHE A 217 -11.92 -4.31 10.01
CA PHE A 217 -11.06 -3.20 10.40
C PHE A 217 -11.53 -1.90 9.75
N ILE A 218 -11.02 -0.80 10.27
CA ILE A 218 -11.08 0.51 9.64
C ILE A 218 -9.65 0.91 9.37
N ASP A 219 -9.30 1.16 8.11
CA ASP A 219 -8.02 1.77 7.77
C ASP A 219 -8.04 3.25 8.21
N VAL A 220 -7.00 3.65 8.93
CA VAL A 220 -6.83 4.99 9.51
C VAL A 220 -5.61 5.62 8.86
N PHE A 221 -5.83 6.34 7.77
CA PHE A 221 -4.76 6.95 7.03
C PHE A 221 -4.26 8.24 7.66
N PRO A 222 -2.96 8.36 7.96
CA PRO A 222 -2.38 9.58 8.48
C PRO A 222 -2.30 10.65 7.38
N PHE A 223 -2.64 11.87 7.75
CA PHE A 223 -2.18 13.06 7.05
C PHE A 223 -1.26 13.88 7.95
N ASP A 224 -0.40 14.67 7.30
CA ASP A 224 0.54 15.55 7.96
C ASP A 224 0.24 17.01 7.63
N TRP A 225 0.44 17.89 8.61
CA TRP A 225 0.23 19.32 8.42
C TRP A 225 1.32 19.95 7.59
N ILE A 226 0.94 20.91 6.75
CA ILE A 226 1.86 21.71 5.94
C ILE A 226 1.59 23.20 6.11
N SER A 227 2.67 23.98 6.01
CA SER A 227 2.61 25.43 6.17
C SER A 227 1.92 26.13 4.99
N GLU A 228 1.87 25.47 3.83
CA GLU A 228 1.14 25.93 2.64
C GLU A 228 0.92 24.75 1.68
N ALA A 229 -0.21 24.77 0.96
CA ALA A 229 -0.58 23.76 -0.03
C ALA A 229 0.11 24.02 -1.38
N THR A 230 1.37 23.63 -1.51
CA THR A 230 2.17 23.88 -2.73
C THR A 230 2.73 22.60 -3.37
N TYR A 231 3.02 22.68 -4.67
CA TYR A 231 3.70 21.60 -5.40
C TYR A 231 5.07 21.25 -4.79
N GLU A 232 5.78 22.22 -4.22
CA GLU A 232 7.05 21.97 -3.54
C GLU A 232 6.89 21.02 -2.35
N LYS A 233 5.84 21.21 -1.53
CA LYS A 233 5.55 20.28 -0.42
C LYS A 233 5.21 18.89 -0.93
N TRP A 234 4.43 18.81 -2.01
CA TRP A 234 4.12 17.54 -2.67
C TRP A 234 5.38 16.84 -3.14
N GLU A 235 6.22 17.54 -3.90
CA GLU A 235 7.45 16.98 -4.48
C GLU A 235 8.41 16.53 -3.38
N GLY A 236 8.50 17.29 -2.28
CA GLY A 236 9.25 16.93 -1.08
C GLY A 236 8.76 15.61 -0.48
N ASN A 237 7.45 15.43 -0.34
CA ASN A 237 6.84 14.19 0.13
C ASN A 237 7.12 13.01 -0.82
N GLN A 238 6.92 13.20 -2.13
CA GLN A 238 7.18 12.18 -3.15
C GLN A 238 8.66 11.78 -3.23
N ARG A 239 9.58 12.72 -2.97
CA ARG A 239 11.01 12.44 -2.88
C ARG A 239 11.32 11.55 -1.68
N VAL A 240 10.76 11.85 -0.52
CA VAL A 240 10.91 11.01 0.68
C VAL A 240 10.31 9.63 0.47
N LYS A 241 9.12 9.51 -0.15
CA LYS A 241 8.54 8.22 -0.53
C LYS A 241 9.53 7.42 -1.38
N ARG A 242 10.06 8.00 -2.46
CA ARG A 242 11.03 7.33 -3.36
C ARG A 242 12.29 6.86 -2.65
N GLU A 243 12.83 7.69 -1.76
CA GLU A 243 14.01 7.35 -0.95
C GLU A 243 13.69 6.19 0.02
N LEU A 244 12.54 6.23 0.72
CA LEU A 244 12.06 5.13 1.56
C LEU A 244 11.94 3.84 0.77
N LYS A 245 11.28 3.87 -0.40
CA LYS A 245 11.15 2.72 -1.28
C LYS A 245 12.51 2.16 -1.67
N SER A 246 13.47 3.01 -2.03
CA SER A 246 14.84 2.59 -2.36
C SER A 246 15.49 1.82 -1.21
N GLU A 247 15.37 2.31 0.03
CA GLU A 247 15.91 1.64 1.22
C GLU A 247 15.18 0.33 1.52
N LEU A 248 13.86 0.29 1.37
CA LEU A 248 13.05 -0.93 1.56
C LEU A 248 13.25 -1.98 0.45
N THR A 249 13.91 -1.63 -0.65
CA THR A 249 14.30 -2.56 -1.73
C THR A 249 15.77 -2.96 -1.72
N ASP A 250 16.60 -2.36 -0.86
CA ASP A 250 18.03 -2.65 -0.80
C ASP A 250 18.31 -3.94 -0.04
N GLU A 251 18.29 -5.05 -0.78
CA GLU A 251 18.61 -6.39 -0.26
C GLU A 251 20.08 -6.58 0.10
N SER A 252 20.97 -5.58 -0.05
CA SER A 252 22.29 -5.65 0.58
C SER A 252 22.19 -5.60 2.12
N ASN A 253 21.15 -4.93 2.64
CA ASN A 253 20.83 -4.86 4.06
C ASN A 253 20.16 -6.16 4.55
N PRO A 254 20.75 -6.89 5.53
CA PRO A 254 20.17 -8.12 6.08
C PRO A 254 18.75 -7.95 6.63
N LEU A 255 18.46 -6.83 7.31
CA LEU A 255 17.12 -6.55 7.84
C LEU A 255 16.08 -6.47 6.71
N ILE A 256 16.44 -5.81 5.62
CA ILE A 256 15.53 -5.64 4.48
C ILE A 256 15.27 -6.97 3.77
N ARG A 257 16.29 -7.84 3.64
CA ARG A 257 16.08 -9.22 3.13
C ARG A 257 15.09 -10.00 4.00
N GLU A 258 15.23 -9.94 5.32
CA GLU A 258 14.32 -10.62 6.25
C GLU A 258 12.91 -10.03 6.17
N PHE A 259 12.79 -8.70 6.14
CA PHE A 259 11.51 -8.02 6.03
C PHE A 259 10.77 -8.37 4.73
N ARG A 260 11.46 -8.33 3.59
CA ARG A 260 10.88 -8.70 2.28
C ARG A 260 10.46 -10.17 2.22
N LYS A 261 11.24 -11.06 2.84
CA LYS A 261 10.87 -12.48 2.98
C LYS A 261 9.63 -12.67 3.86
N ALA A 262 9.47 -11.87 4.91
CA ALA A 262 8.30 -11.90 5.79
C ALA A 262 7.04 -11.28 5.14
N GLY A 263 7.23 -10.35 4.20
CA GLY A 263 6.17 -9.70 3.44
C GLY A 263 5.47 -8.59 4.22
N CYS A 264 4.70 -8.93 5.24
CA CYS A 264 4.01 -7.96 6.10
C CYS A 264 4.17 -8.33 7.57
N VAL A 265 4.64 -7.40 8.40
CA VAL A 265 5.00 -7.65 9.80
C VAL A 265 4.32 -6.67 10.74
N ASP A 266 3.92 -7.15 11.91
CA ASP A 266 3.37 -6.32 12.97
C ASP A 266 4.46 -5.42 13.58
N ALA A 267 4.10 -4.20 13.98
CA ALA A 267 5.05 -3.19 14.46
C ALA A 267 5.77 -3.58 15.76
N ASP A 268 5.19 -4.47 16.56
CA ASP A 268 5.75 -5.00 17.80
C ASP A 268 6.61 -6.27 17.61
N SER A 269 6.66 -6.83 16.38
CA SER A 269 7.57 -7.92 16.05
C SER A 269 9.04 -7.47 16.03
N THR A 270 9.98 -8.42 16.16
CA THR A 270 11.43 -8.14 16.12
C THR A 270 11.86 -7.40 14.84
N ILE A 271 11.26 -7.75 13.70
CA ILE A 271 11.51 -7.06 12.42
C ILE A 271 10.79 -5.71 12.40
N GLY A 272 9.52 -5.66 12.83
CA GLY A 272 8.70 -4.45 12.85
C GLY A 272 9.29 -3.32 13.69
N VAL A 273 9.86 -3.62 14.86
CA VAL A 273 10.54 -2.63 15.73
C VAL A 273 11.79 -2.02 15.06
N GLN A 274 12.44 -2.75 14.16
CA GLN A 274 13.57 -2.23 13.40
C GLN A 274 13.12 -1.45 12.17
N VAL A 275 12.09 -1.93 11.47
CA VAL A 275 11.48 -1.25 10.33
C VAL A 275 10.82 0.06 10.74
N SER A 276 10.20 0.14 11.92
CA SER A 276 9.61 1.39 12.43
C SER A 276 10.62 2.52 12.51
N LYS A 277 11.87 2.23 12.92
CA LYS A 277 12.96 3.21 12.96
C LYS A 277 13.31 3.76 11.58
N ILE A 278 13.13 2.96 10.52
CA ILE A 278 13.30 3.43 9.14
C ILE A 278 12.19 4.42 8.80
N PHE A 279 10.93 4.12 9.10
CA PHE A 279 9.82 5.06 8.89
C PHE A 279 10.00 6.35 9.70
N ASP A 280 10.40 6.26 10.97
CA ASP A 280 10.67 7.43 11.84
C ASP A 280 11.80 8.30 11.28
N LYS A 281 12.88 7.69 10.77
CA LYS A 281 13.97 8.37 10.07
C LYS A 281 13.45 9.19 8.89
N TYR A 282 12.56 8.63 8.07
CA TYR A 282 11.99 9.32 6.90
C TYR A 282 10.96 10.38 7.26
N PHE A 283 10.18 10.18 8.33
CA PHE A 283 9.32 11.24 8.86
C PHE A 283 10.14 12.43 9.38
N ASN A 284 11.21 12.17 10.13
CA ASN A 284 12.12 13.22 10.59
C ASN A 284 12.76 13.97 9.41
N LYS A 285 13.07 13.28 8.32
CA LYS A 285 13.57 13.91 7.09
C LYS A 285 12.56 14.89 6.47
N LEU A 286 11.25 14.61 6.54
CA LEU A 286 10.22 15.56 6.12
C LEU A 286 10.24 16.83 6.98
N ARG A 287 10.45 16.68 8.30
CA ARG A 287 10.56 17.81 9.24
C ARG A 287 11.82 18.64 8.96
N GLU A 288 12.97 18.00 8.81
CA GLU A 288 14.25 18.66 8.51
C GLU A 288 14.21 19.44 7.19
N LYS A 289 13.55 18.88 6.17
CA LYS A 289 13.34 19.54 4.87
C LYS A 289 12.19 20.56 4.88
N ASN A 290 11.59 20.83 6.04
CA ASN A 290 10.44 21.73 6.20
C ASN A 290 9.26 21.37 5.27
N VAL A 291 9.07 20.08 4.95
CA VAL A 291 7.94 19.61 4.14
C VAL A 291 6.67 19.63 4.97
N VAL A 292 6.75 19.15 6.21
CA VAL A 292 5.64 19.11 7.17
C VAL A 292 5.93 20.04 8.36
N CYS A 293 4.88 20.53 9.01
CA CYS A 293 4.94 21.50 10.10
C CYS A 293 4.06 21.07 11.29
N ASP A 294 4.03 21.87 12.36
CA ASP A 294 3.10 21.66 13.46
C ASP A 294 1.71 22.23 13.12
N LYS A 295 0.65 21.65 13.71
CA LYS A 295 -0.74 22.08 13.53
C LYS A 295 -0.97 23.59 13.69
N LYS A 296 -0.24 24.22 14.62
CA LYS A 296 -0.34 25.67 14.91
C LYS A 296 0.06 26.55 13.71
N ASP A 297 0.97 26.06 12.87
CA ASP A 297 1.51 26.75 11.70
C ASP A 297 0.83 26.29 10.39
N ALA A 298 -0.12 25.36 10.50
CA ALA A 298 -0.71 24.67 9.37
C ALA A 298 -1.73 25.53 8.60
N LYS A 299 -1.51 25.63 7.27
CA LYS A 299 -2.45 26.21 6.29
C LYS A 299 -2.97 25.16 5.29
N GLY A 300 -2.57 23.91 5.45
CA GLY A 300 -3.11 22.78 4.71
C GLY A 300 -2.66 21.45 5.31
N CYS A 301 -3.02 20.37 4.66
CA CYS A 301 -2.49 19.03 4.93
C CYS A 301 -2.02 18.36 3.64
N LEU A 302 -1.10 17.42 3.81
CA LEU A 302 -0.72 16.46 2.78
C LEU A 302 -1.00 15.04 3.28
N TYR A 303 -1.32 14.16 2.35
CA TYR A 303 -1.41 12.75 2.65
C TYR A 303 -0.02 12.14 2.88
N SER A 304 0.12 11.41 3.97
CA SER A 304 1.42 11.02 4.50
C SER A 304 2.28 10.20 3.53
N PHE A 305 3.59 10.25 3.73
CA PHE A 305 4.57 9.35 3.10
C PHE A 305 4.38 7.88 3.48
N ASP A 306 3.60 7.58 4.52
CA ASP A 306 3.35 6.25 5.08
C ASP A 306 2.69 5.27 4.09
N SER A 307 2.11 5.75 2.98
CA SER A 307 1.52 4.90 1.95
C SER A 307 2.07 5.21 0.56
N TRP A 308 2.47 4.17 -0.15
CA TRP A 308 2.70 4.24 -1.59
C TRP A 308 1.36 4.10 -2.32
N SER A 309 1.04 5.05 -3.19
CA SER A 309 -0.07 4.92 -4.14
C SER A 309 0.48 4.94 -5.56
N TYR A 310 -0.16 4.18 -6.45
CA TYR A 310 0.14 4.19 -7.89
C TYR A 310 -0.64 5.28 -8.64
N CYS A 311 -1.65 5.90 -8.02
CA CYS A 311 -2.35 7.04 -8.63
C CYS A 311 -1.54 8.34 -8.47
N ASP A 312 -1.65 9.23 -9.46
CA ASP A 312 -1.07 10.58 -9.42
C ASP A 312 -1.87 11.44 -8.43
N ASP A 313 -1.61 11.22 -7.15
CA ASP A 313 -2.34 11.82 -6.06
C ASP A 313 -1.63 13.09 -5.60
N ARG A 314 -2.04 14.26 -6.10
CA ARG A 314 -1.46 15.51 -5.58
C ARG A 314 -1.78 15.67 -4.11
N ASN A 315 -2.89 15.11 -3.63
CA ASN A 315 -3.20 14.80 -2.23
C ASN A 315 -2.76 15.85 -1.20
N ILE A 316 -2.87 17.11 -1.62
CA ILE A 316 -2.57 18.30 -0.86
C ILE A 316 -3.84 19.13 -0.83
N ILE A 317 -4.23 19.50 0.37
CA ILE A 317 -5.51 20.13 0.62
C ILE A 317 -5.24 21.40 1.44
N ALA A 318 -5.59 22.54 0.86
CA ALA A 318 -5.62 23.80 1.60
C ALA A 318 -6.64 23.71 2.76
N LYS A 319 -6.32 24.33 3.90
CA LYS A 319 -7.13 24.24 5.12
C LYS A 319 -8.56 24.74 4.90
N ASP A 320 -8.77 25.72 4.01
CA ASP A 320 -10.08 26.28 3.69
C ASP A 320 -10.96 25.34 2.84
N ASN A 321 -10.34 24.45 2.04
CA ASN A 321 -11.03 23.37 1.33
C ASN A 321 -11.37 22.20 2.27
N PHE A 322 -10.69 22.13 3.42
CA PHE A 322 -10.75 21.02 4.35
C PHE A 322 -11.69 21.30 5.53
N TYR A 323 -11.54 22.43 6.21
CA TYR A 323 -12.34 22.87 7.35
C TYR A 323 -13.36 23.98 7.00
N PRO A 324 -14.45 24.13 7.78
CA PRO A 324 -14.91 23.19 8.81
C PRO A 324 -15.39 21.87 8.18
N LEU A 325 -15.21 20.76 8.90
CA LEU A 325 -15.73 19.47 8.43
C LEU A 325 -17.27 19.53 8.33
N LYS A 326 -17.81 18.81 7.35
CA LYS A 326 -19.25 18.62 7.17
C LYS A 326 -19.63 17.20 7.54
N LYS A 327 -20.91 16.94 7.81
CA LYS A 327 -21.43 15.57 7.96
C LYS A 327 -22.30 15.17 6.78
N ILE A 328 -22.05 14.00 6.19
CA ILE A 328 -22.91 13.39 5.16
C ILE A 328 -23.37 12.00 5.60
N GLU A 329 -24.39 11.47 4.91
CA GLU A 329 -24.95 10.15 5.19
C GLU A 329 -24.08 9.01 4.66
N PHE A 330 -23.89 7.98 5.48
CA PHE A 330 -23.33 6.69 5.10
C PHE A 330 -24.04 5.59 5.91
N GLU A 331 -24.66 4.62 5.23
CA GLU A 331 -25.41 3.53 5.85
C GLU A 331 -26.50 3.99 6.84
N GLY A 332 -27.09 5.18 6.62
CA GLY A 332 -28.16 5.75 7.45
C GLY A 332 -27.71 6.48 8.73
N ASP A 333 -26.40 6.56 8.98
CA ASP A 333 -25.81 7.40 10.03
C ASP A 333 -25.04 8.58 9.37
N LYS A 334 -24.65 9.61 10.15
CA LYS A 334 -23.96 10.82 9.64
C LYS A 334 -22.52 10.89 10.13
N TYR A 335 -21.58 11.05 9.19
CA TYR A 335 -20.13 10.99 9.45
C TYR A 335 -19.40 12.21 8.88
N TYR A 336 -18.27 12.57 9.49
CA TYR A 336 -17.47 13.71 9.04
C TYR A 336 -16.82 13.46 7.68
N VAL A 337 -16.84 14.50 6.84
CA VAL A 337 -16.16 14.62 5.55
C VAL A 337 -15.57 16.02 5.42
N PRO A 338 -14.53 16.21 4.60
CA PRO A 338 -13.96 17.53 4.35
C PRO A 338 -14.96 18.51 3.74
N ASN A 339 -14.80 19.81 4.00
CA ASN A 339 -15.74 20.84 3.54
C ASN A 339 -16.00 20.78 2.02
N ASN A 340 -14.92 20.57 1.25
CA ASN A 340 -14.91 20.34 -0.18
C ASN A 340 -14.50 18.88 -0.49
N TYR A 341 -15.29 17.92 -0.03
CA TYR A 341 -15.03 16.49 -0.26
C TYR A 341 -15.10 16.09 -1.75
N ILE A 342 -15.75 16.88 -2.61
CA ILE A 342 -15.77 16.63 -4.06
C ILE A 342 -14.37 16.78 -4.65
N TYR A 343 -13.64 17.83 -4.27
CA TYR A 343 -12.24 18.02 -4.70
C TYR A 343 -11.37 16.79 -4.36
N ILE A 344 -11.57 16.17 -3.20
CA ILE A 344 -10.82 14.97 -2.80
C ILE A 344 -11.17 13.78 -3.70
N LEU A 345 -12.45 13.60 -4.03
CA LEU A 345 -12.87 12.54 -4.96
C LEU A 345 -12.33 12.77 -6.37
N GLU A 346 -12.27 14.01 -6.83
CA GLU A 346 -11.68 14.36 -8.13
C GLU A 346 -10.17 14.11 -8.17
N GLU A 347 -9.44 14.41 -7.08
CA GLU A 347 -8.01 14.11 -6.99
C GLU A 347 -7.72 12.60 -6.91
N LEU A 348 -8.58 11.82 -6.25
CA LEU A 348 -8.38 10.37 -6.09
C LEU A 348 -8.86 9.55 -7.29
N TYR A 349 -9.99 9.92 -7.89
CA TYR A 349 -10.71 9.11 -8.87
C TYR A 349 -10.92 9.83 -10.21
N GLY A 350 -10.50 11.08 -10.35
CA GLY A 350 -10.75 11.91 -11.52
C GLY A 350 -12.13 12.57 -11.52
N TYR A 351 -12.35 13.51 -12.45
CA TYR A 351 -13.62 14.25 -12.59
C TYR A 351 -14.83 13.37 -12.93
N ASP A 352 -14.61 12.15 -13.40
CA ASP A 352 -15.63 11.19 -13.82
C ASP A 352 -15.90 10.08 -12.78
N PHE A 353 -15.63 10.32 -11.49
CA PHE A 353 -15.84 9.34 -10.40
C PHE A 353 -17.27 8.78 -10.25
N TYR A 354 -18.24 9.33 -10.98
CA TYR A 354 -19.57 8.76 -11.24
C TYR A 354 -19.58 7.79 -12.45
N THR A 355 -18.50 7.04 -12.65
CA THR A 355 -18.40 6.00 -13.66
C THR A 355 -18.07 4.65 -13.01
N PHE A 356 -18.26 3.56 -13.76
CA PHE A 356 -17.77 2.27 -13.33
C PHE A 356 -16.24 2.24 -13.43
N PRO A 357 -15.54 1.66 -12.44
CA PRO A 357 -14.10 1.47 -12.53
C PRO A 357 -13.78 0.64 -13.78
N CYS A 358 -12.74 1.06 -14.51
CA CYS A 358 -12.16 0.32 -15.63
C CYS A 358 -10.85 -0.30 -15.14
N GLY A 359 -10.68 -1.62 -15.32
CA GLY A 359 -9.42 -2.28 -15.00
C GLY A 359 -9.57 -3.49 -14.07
N GLU A 360 -8.62 -3.64 -13.16
CA GLU A 360 -8.51 -4.81 -12.29
C GLU A 360 -9.73 -4.97 -11.36
N PRO A 361 -10.09 -6.22 -11.02
CA PRO A 361 -11.13 -6.49 -10.04
C PRO A 361 -10.76 -5.88 -8.68
N HIS A 362 -11.78 -5.54 -7.88
CA HIS A 362 -11.59 -5.06 -6.52
C HIS A 362 -10.67 -5.99 -5.73
N PHE A 363 -9.66 -5.41 -5.10
CA PHE A 363 -8.73 -6.16 -4.26
C PHE A 363 -9.45 -6.56 -2.97
N VAL A 364 -9.40 -7.85 -2.61
CA VAL A 364 -10.02 -8.34 -1.37
C VAL A 364 -9.08 -8.02 -0.21
N HIS A 365 -9.46 -7.07 0.64
CA HIS A 365 -8.66 -6.63 1.78
C HIS A 365 -8.85 -7.53 3.00
N ALA A 366 -10.07 -8.04 3.21
CA ALA A 366 -10.39 -8.91 4.35
C ALA A 366 -10.24 -10.40 3.99
N ASP A 367 -9.36 -11.13 4.70
CA ASP A 367 -9.29 -12.61 4.60
C ASP A 367 -10.42 -13.26 5.42
N TRP A 368 -11.64 -13.18 4.89
CA TRP A 368 -12.84 -13.71 5.54
C TRP A 368 -13.12 -15.18 5.23
N LYS A 369 -12.47 -15.77 4.22
CA LYS A 369 -12.80 -17.12 3.70
C LYS A 369 -12.74 -18.21 4.77
N LYS A 370 -11.87 -18.05 5.77
CA LYS A 370 -11.74 -19.00 6.89
C LYS A 370 -12.73 -18.74 8.04
N ASN A 371 -13.35 -17.56 8.07
CA ASN A 371 -14.12 -17.04 9.20
C ASN A 371 -15.60 -16.74 8.86
N GLU A 372 -16.11 -17.24 7.73
CA GLU A 372 -17.46 -16.97 7.23
C GLU A 372 -18.56 -17.24 8.27
N LYS A 373 -18.51 -18.40 8.95
CA LYS A 373 -19.48 -18.75 10.00
C LYS A 373 -19.46 -17.79 11.17
N ILE A 374 -18.27 -17.33 11.56
CA ILE A 374 -18.09 -16.38 12.67
C ILE A 374 -18.74 -15.05 12.33
N LEU A 375 -18.58 -14.57 11.09
CA LEU A 375 -19.23 -13.34 10.61
C LEU A 375 -20.75 -13.42 10.70
N GLU A 376 -21.35 -14.52 10.23
CA GLU A 376 -22.80 -14.72 10.34
C GLU A 376 -23.30 -14.73 11.78
N GLU A 377 -22.57 -15.40 12.67
CA GLU A 377 -22.92 -15.50 14.09
C GLU A 377 -22.82 -14.14 14.77
N GLU A 378 -21.78 -13.35 14.48
CA GLU A 378 -21.59 -12.04 15.10
C GLU A 378 -22.64 -11.03 14.63
N VAL A 379 -22.99 -11.04 13.34
CA VAL A 379 -24.11 -10.23 12.83
C VAL A 379 -25.42 -10.60 13.53
N LYS A 380 -25.70 -11.89 13.72
CA LYS A 380 -26.91 -12.35 14.46
C LYS A 380 -26.88 -11.86 15.90
N LYS A 381 -25.73 -11.90 16.59
CA LYS A 381 -25.58 -11.38 17.95
C LYS A 381 -25.86 -9.88 18.02
N GLU A 382 -25.28 -9.08 17.13
CA GLU A 382 -25.49 -7.62 17.10
C GLU A 382 -26.94 -7.23 16.80
N LEU A 383 -27.59 -7.92 15.86
CA LEU A 383 -29.02 -7.74 15.59
C LEU A 383 -29.88 -8.09 16.81
N ASN A 384 -29.52 -9.13 17.56
CA ASN A 384 -30.23 -9.53 18.78
C ASN A 384 -29.99 -8.53 19.92
N LYS A 385 -28.77 -8.01 20.10
CA LYS A 385 -28.49 -6.93 21.07
C LYS A 385 -29.33 -5.68 20.78
N LYS A 386 -29.41 -5.26 19.51
CA LYS A 386 -30.26 -4.13 19.08
C LYS A 386 -31.75 -4.38 19.38
N ARG A 387 -32.24 -5.60 19.18
CA ARG A 387 -33.63 -6.00 19.52
C ARG A 387 -33.88 -6.07 21.04
N ALA A 388 -32.89 -6.51 21.82
CA ALA A 388 -32.96 -6.58 23.28
C ALA A 388 -32.91 -5.18 23.92
N GLY A 389 -32.02 -4.30 23.45
CA GLY A 389 -32.00 -2.88 23.86
C GLY A 389 -33.28 -2.13 23.46
N GLY A 390 -33.92 -2.54 22.36
CA GLY A 390 -35.24 -2.05 21.94
C GLY A 390 -36.43 -2.51 22.80
N HIS A 391 -36.25 -3.41 23.79
CA HIS A 391 -37.33 -3.77 24.71
C HIS A 391 -37.72 -2.62 25.65
N ASN A 392 -36.84 -1.62 25.87
CA ASN A 392 -37.20 -0.39 26.55
C ASN A 392 -38.09 0.53 25.69
N LEU A 393 -38.03 0.42 24.36
CA LEU A 393 -38.89 1.19 23.46
C LEU A 393 -40.29 0.54 23.31
N LYS A 394 -40.39 -0.80 23.38
CA LYS A 394 -41.70 -1.49 23.47
C LYS A 394 -42.43 -1.18 24.78
N LEU A 395 -41.72 -0.89 25.87
CA LEU A 395 -42.32 -0.43 27.13
C LEU A 395 -42.78 1.03 27.03
N MET A 396 -42.04 1.91 26.33
CA MET A 396 -42.51 3.27 26.02
C MET A 396 -43.73 3.30 25.09
N ILE A 397 -43.80 2.44 24.07
CA ILE A 397 -44.97 2.38 23.16
C ILE A 397 -46.21 1.84 23.88
N ARG A 398 -46.06 0.90 24.84
CA ARG A 398 -47.18 0.46 25.69
C ARG A 398 -47.66 1.53 26.68
N LEU A 399 -46.80 2.46 27.09
CA LEU A 399 -47.18 3.60 27.93
C LEU A 399 -47.80 4.75 27.11
N PHE A 400 -47.43 4.89 25.84
CA PHE A 400 -48.04 5.88 24.94
C PHE A 400 -49.47 5.49 24.49
N PHE A 401 -49.76 4.20 24.33
CA PHE A 401 -51.11 3.72 23.95
C PHE A 401 -52.10 3.52 25.11
N LYS A 402 -51.66 3.59 26.39
CA LYS A 402 -52.59 3.57 27.54
C LYS A 402 -53.23 4.92 27.85
N ASN A 403 -52.71 6.03 27.31
CA ASN A 403 -53.26 7.37 27.51
C ASN A 403 -54.17 7.87 26.36
N TYR A 404 -54.47 7.04 25.36
CA TYR A 404 -55.34 7.40 24.22
C TYR A 404 -56.66 6.59 24.16
N GLN A 405 -57.09 5.99 25.26
CA GLN A 405 -58.42 5.36 25.39
C GLN A 405 -59.24 5.85 26.61
N LYS A 406 -59.02 7.10 27.04
CA LYS A 406 -59.96 7.82 27.91
C LYS A 406 -60.12 9.27 27.44
N LYS A 407 -60.93 9.45 26.39
CA LYS A 407 -61.91 10.54 26.25
C LYS A 407 -62.76 10.28 25.02
#